data_AF-A0A5J4VZQ1-F1
#
_entry.id   AF-A0A5J4VZQ1-F1
#
_cell.length_a   1.000
_cell.length_b   1.000
_cell.length_c   1.000
_cell.angle_alpha   90.00
_cell.angle_beta   90.00
_cell.angle_gamma   90.00
#
_symmetry.space_group_name_H-M   'P 1'
#
loop_
_entity.id
_entity.type
_entity.pdbx_description
1 polymer ?
#
loop_
_entity_poly.entity_id
_entity_poly.type
_entity_poly.pdbx_seq_one_letter_code
_entity_poly.pdbx_strand_id
1 'polypeptide(L)'
;MKGCYSGQNGGGLFIQIQQSNIETAVFLSNLYIQSCQCKYNGGGIYINARDYSALSLDDQFVVDNCSQIGENHNGGGIYIEMINPFQGIQMEGKYTFRNCYSAQQGGGMYMSTYQQQPILIKCTCFFQNCTSSYGGGMYISHQGSRDLTQLGGNFTFENCSAQSNGGGLFIKTAPNGTLEIDGFTFKECSSGSGGGIFWILINDSKQIINGCQFINCAASQYGGGIAFQFYNNSKLVFNNSCLFYKCFCQECGGAIYASINYSLPFLFNINDTVIQECIAKENTSSSSPTGYGGGIFLTGSGDYNPSKESLDFRGMKINRNYADCGGQSLYIVMPNIIQWCKSGIAGEYIKGNYSDRYSKFEDIEGISADQITFDSLSYETVQQQQSPLQYYWASISVIKKAQATINVSNSNQPLQINLEGYNMIEGQFTVKIVELEEMNDGSTVPINIEGDPQNQQNASFGMKNISWFDFDNKHYGVFISNDGRIFTGVGGRQVEAYPLEDII
;
A
#
# COMPACT_ATOMS: atom_id res chain seq x y z
N MET A 1 -40.72 -12.33 3.45
CA MET A 1 -41.38 -11.01 3.30
C MET A 1 -41.09 -10.49 1.90
N LYS A 2 -42.10 -9.99 1.18
CA LYS A 2 -41.93 -9.52 -0.21
C LYS A 2 -42.71 -8.24 -0.48
N GLY A 3 -42.06 -7.23 -1.08
CA GLY A 3 -42.72 -6.01 -1.54
C GLY A 3 -43.23 -5.11 -0.41
N CYS A 4 -42.69 -5.25 0.81
CA CYS A 4 -43.13 -4.48 1.97
C CYS A 4 -42.56 -3.05 1.92
N TYR A 5 -43.34 -2.07 2.36
CA TYR A 5 -42.90 -0.68 2.43
C TYR A 5 -43.19 -0.10 3.82
N SER A 6 -42.18 0.52 4.42
CA SER A 6 -42.29 1.27 5.67
C SER A 6 -42.03 2.76 5.43
N GLY A 7 -42.93 3.61 5.92
CA GLY A 7 -42.71 5.06 5.97
C GLY A 7 -41.64 5.50 6.98
N GLN A 8 -41.12 4.57 7.79
CA GLN A 8 -40.08 4.79 8.78
C GLN A 8 -38.99 3.70 8.64
N ASN A 9 -38.63 3.01 9.73
CA ASN A 9 -37.61 1.97 9.77
C ASN A 9 -38.20 0.59 9.40
N GLY A 10 -37.35 -0.33 8.94
CA GLY A 10 -37.67 -1.75 8.79
C GLY A 10 -38.71 -2.01 7.71
N GLY A 11 -38.30 -2.10 6.44
CA GLY A 11 -39.25 -2.29 5.35
C GLY A 11 -39.99 -3.62 5.42
N GLY A 12 -39.31 -4.70 5.79
CA GLY A 12 -39.91 -6.01 6.07
C GLY A 12 -40.10 -6.27 7.57
N LEU A 13 -39.03 -6.09 8.36
CA LEU A 13 -39.02 -6.41 9.78
C LEU A 13 -38.46 -5.25 10.60
N PHE A 14 -39.14 -4.92 11.69
CA PHE A 14 -38.73 -3.91 12.66
C PHE A 14 -38.60 -4.56 14.04
N ILE A 15 -37.40 -4.48 14.63
CA ILE A 15 -37.09 -5.03 15.95
C ILE A 15 -36.46 -3.93 16.79
N GLN A 16 -37.02 -3.70 17.97
CA GLN A 16 -36.49 -2.74 18.94
C GLN A 16 -36.51 -3.33 20.35
N ILE A 17 -35.36 -3.32 21.02
CA ILE A 17 -35.17 -3.70 22.42
C ILE A 17 -34.62 -2.46 23.13
N GLN A 18 -35.42 -1.79 23.95
CA GLN A 18 -35.08 -0.45 24.47
C GLN A 18 -34.28 -0.44 25.77
N GLN A 19 -34.65 -1.26 26.75
CA GLN A 19 -33.93 -1.41 28.02
C GLN A 19 -34.47 -2.66 28.70
N SER A 20 -33.59 -3.57 29.09
CA SER A 20 -33.97 -4.72 29.89
C SER A 20 -33.09 -4.82 31.12
N ASN A 21 -33.74 -5.10 32.26
CA ASN A 21 -33.03 -5.43 33.51
C ASN A 21 -32.76 -6.95 33.63
N ILE A 22 -33.15 -7.70 32.60
CA ILE A 22 -32.96 -9.15 32.47
C ILE A 22 -32.39 -9.45 31.08
N GLU A 23 -31.63 -10.52 30.96
CA GLU A 23 -31.10 -10.95 29.66
C GLU A 23 -32.24 -11.14 28.64
N THR A 24 -32.21 -10.36 27.56
CA THR A 24 -33.21 -10.44 26.48
C THR A 24 -32.53 -10.77 25.17
N ALA A 25 -32.98 -11.81 24.50
CA ALA A 25 -32.37 -12.27 23.26
C ALA A 25 -33.35 -12.23 22.09
N VAL A 26 -32.84 -11.85 20.93
CA VAL A 26 -33.53 -12.00 19.64
C VAL A 26 -32.82 -13.09 18.85
N PHE A 27 -33.59 -14.07 18.42
CA PHE A 27 -33.16 -15.18 17.58
C PHE A 27 -33.90 -15.09 16.25
N LEU A 28 -33.17 -14.91 15.16
CA LEU A 28 -33.73 -14.93 13.81
C LEU A 28 -33.02 -16.01 13.00
N SER A 29 -33.80 -16.84 12.31
CA SER A 29 -33.27 -17.84 11.39
C SER A 29 -34.12 -17.94 10.12
N ASN A 30 -33.50 -18.38 9.03
CA ASN A 30 -34.16 -18.70 7.76
C ASN A 30 -35.04 -17.57 7.20
N LEU A 31 -34.45 -16.37 7.02
CA LEU A 31 -35.17 -15.20 6.53
C LEU A 31 -34.96 -14.97 5.03
N TYR A 32 -36.08 -14.77 4.33
CA TYR A 32 -36.14 -14.39 2.92
C TYR A 32 -36.88 -13.06 2.78
N ILE A 33 -36.17 -12.01 2.40
CA ILE A 33 -36.69 -10.64 2.31
C ILE A 33 -36.38 -10.11 0.91
N GLN A 34 -37.45 -9.79 0.17
CA GLN A 34 -37.33 -9.41 -1.24
C GLN A 34 -38.09 -8.12 -1.53
N SER A 35 -37.46 -7.19 -2.23
CA SER A 35 -38.13 -5.97 -2.72
C SER A 35 -38.78 -5.15 -1.60
N CYS A 36 -38.21 -5.19 -0.38
CA CYS A 36 -38.70 -4.39 0.74
C CYS A 36 -38.03 -3.02 0.76
N GLN A 37 -38.75 -2.00 1.21
CA GLN A 37 -38.26 -0.63 1.22
C GLN A 37 -38.62 0.10 2.51
N CYS A 38 -37.76 1.02 2.94
CA CYS A 38 -38.05 1.91 4.05
C CYS A 38 -37.57 3.33 3.76
N LYS A 39 -38.21 4.34 4.34
CA LYS A 39 -37.67 5.72 4.29
C LYS A 39 -36.47 5.88 5.21
N TYR A 40 -36.50 5.31 6.42
CA TYR A 40 -35.48 5.58 7.45
C TYR A 40 -34.37 4.54 7.42
N ASN A 41 -34.27 3.62 8.37
CA ASN A 41 -33.17 2.66 8.41
C ASN A 41 -33.66 1.22 8.20
N GLY A 42 -32.84 0.38 7.56
CA GLY A 42 -33.13 -1.04 7.39
C GLY A 42 -34.19 -1.34 6.33
N GLY A 43 -33.84 -1.20 5.05
CA GLY A 43 -34.79 -1.41 3.94
C GLY A 43 -35.44 -2.80 3.95
N GLY A 44 -34.70 -3.83 4.38
CA GLY A 44 -35.25 -5.14 4.69
C GLY A 44 -35.53 -5.33 6.17
N ILE A 45 -34.50 -5.27 7.01
CA ILE A 45 -34.58 -5.48 8.47
C ILE A 45 -33.99 -4.28 9.18
N TYR A 46 -34.70 -3.81 10.20
CA TYR A 46 -34.20 -2.88 11.20
C TYR A 46 -34.10 -3.57 12.56
N ILE A 47 -32.92 -3.52 13.18
CA ILE A 47 -32.67 -4.02 14.52
C ILE A 47 -32.00 -2.92 15.35
N ASN A 48 -32.66 -2.53 16.44
CA ASN A 48 -32.09 -1.69 17.49
C ASN A 48 -32.15 -2.45 18.81
N ALA A 49 -31.01 -2.82 19.37
CA ALA A 49 -30.96 -3.50 20.65
C ALA A 49 -30.11 -2.74 21.66
N ARG A 50 -30.64 -2.52 22.85
CA ARG A 50 -30.00 -1.77 23.94
C ARG A 50 -29.93 -2.62 25.19
N ASP A 51 -29.05 -2.22 26.12
CA ASP A 51 -28.89 -2.67 27.51
C ASP A 51 -29.28 -4.12 27.80
N TYR A 52 -28.27 -4.97 28.07
CA TYR A 52 -28.44 -6.39 28.45
C TYR A 52 -29.14 -7.26 27.38
N SER A 53 -28.99 -6.90 26.11
CA SER A 53 -29.52 -7.66 24.97
C SER A 53 -28.50 -8.61 24.34
N ALA A 54 -28.98 -9.67 23.71
CA ALA A 54 -28.22 -10.56 22.83
C ALA A 54 -28.91 -10.67 21.47
N LEU A 55 -28.13 -10.76 20.40
CA LEU A 55 -28.64 -10.93 19.03
C LEU A 55 -27.95 -12.12 18.39
N SER A 56 -28.73 -13.16 18.05
CA SER A 56 -28.30 -14.29 17.25
C SER A 56 -29.08 -14.31 15.93
N LEU A 57 -28.32 -14.31 14.85
CA LEU A 57 -28.78 -14.47 13.48
C LEU A 57 -28.16 -15.77 12.97
N ASP A 58 -28.98 -16.76 12.63
CA ASP A 58 -28.51 -18.12 12.32
C ASP A 58 -29.10 -18.67 11.02
N ASP A 59 -28.52 -19.77 10.52
CA ASP A 59 -28.92 -20.44 9.29
C ASP A 59 -28.79 -19.56 8.03
N GLN A 60 -29.89 -19.38 7.26
CA GLN A 60 -29.85 -18.74 5.96
C GLN A 60 -30.61 -17.42 5.94
N PHE A 61 -29.95 -16.37 5.43
CA PHE A 61 -30.57 -15.07 5.16
C PHE A 61 -30.40 -14.72 3.69
N VAL A 62 -31.51 -14.43 3.01
CA VAL A 62 -31.51 -13.91 1.64
C VAL A 62 -32.24 -12.57 1.64
N VAL A 63 -31.48 -11.51 1.39
CA VAL A 63 -31.98 -10.13 1.31
C VAL A 63 -31.72 -9.63 -0.11
N ASP A 64 -32.78 -9.52 -0.91
CA ASP A 64 -32.67 -9.21 -2.34
C ASP A 64 -33.50 -7.98 -2.69
N ASN A 65 -32.90 -7.06 -3.44
CA ASN A 65 -33.53 -5.85 -3.95
C ASN A 65 -34.20 -5.01 -2.84
N CYS A 66 -33.59 -4.97 -1.65
CA CYS A 66 -34.10 -4.19 -0.52
C CYS A 66 -33.45 -2.80 -0.49
N SER A 67 -34.23 -1.78 -0.16
CA SER A 67 -33.73 -0.40 -0.28
C SER A 67 -34.16 0.50 0.86
N GLN A 68 -33.19 1.23 1.36
CA GLN A 68 -33.39 2.40 2.19
C GLN A 68 -33.36 3.63 1.27
N ILE A 69 -34.47 4.39 1.18
CA ILE A 69 -34.67 5.41 0.13
C ILE A 69 -34.70 6.88 0.60
N GLY A 70 -34.72 7.13 1.91
CA GLY A 70 -34.62 8.48 2.46
C GLY A 70 -33.18 9.00 2.48
N GLU A 71 -33.01 10.31 2.55
CA GLU A 71 -31.68 10.92 2.69
C GLU A 71 -31.10 10.69 4.09
N ASN A 72 -29.78 10.57 4.20
CA ASN A 72 -29.04 10.49 5.48
C ASN A 72 -29.45 9.33 6.41
N HIS A 73 -29.81 8.18 5.84
CA HIS A 73 -30.10 6.97 6.60
C HIS A 73 -29.40 5.74 6.01
N ASN A 74 -29.45 4.64 6.75
CA ASN A 74 -28.49 3.55 6.63
C ASN A 74 -29.15 2.17 6.47
N GLY A 75 -28.39 1.22 5.94
CA GLY A 75 -28.76 -0.21 5.91
C GLY A 75 -29.84 -0.50 4.88
N GLY A 76 -29.45 -0.73 3.63
CA GLY A 76 -30.40 -1.02 2.55
C GLY A 76 -31.04 -2.39 2.70
N GLY A 77 -30.23 -3.41 2.98
CA GLY A 77 -30.71 -4.74 3.36
C GLY A 77 -31.03 -4.82 4.85
N ILE A 78 -29.99 -4.73 5.68
CA ILE A 78 -30.12 -4.85 7.14
C ILE A 78 -29.46 -3.65 7.83
N TYR A 79 -30.14 -3.09 8.82
CA TYR A 79 -29.59 -2.16 9.79
C TYR A 79 -29.52 -2.82 11.16
N ILE A 80 -28.33 -2.83 11.78
CA ILE A 80 -28.11 -3.30 13.14
C ILE A 80 -27.43 -2.20 13.94
N GLU A 81 -28.07 -1.76 15.02
CA GLU A 81 -27.45 -0.96 16.07
C GLU A 81 -27.58 -1.68 17.41
N MET A 82 -26.45 -1.86 18.09
CA MET A 82 -26.40 -2.45 19.42
C MET A 82 -25.64 -1.59 20.43
N ILE A 83 -26.26 -1.29 21.57
CA ILE A 83 -25.71 -0.41 22.63
C ILE A 83 -25.71 -1.18 23.96
N ASN A 84 -24.56 -1.28 24.64
CA ASN A 84 -24.41 -1.99 25.93
C ASN A 84 -25.01 -3.42 25.97
N PRO A 85 -24.72 -4.28 24.99
CA PRO A 85 -25.32 -5.60 24.97
C PRO A 85 -24.72 -6.50 26.05
N PHE A 86 -25.50 -7.50 26.47
CA PHE A 86 -25.03 -8.56 27.35
C PHE A 86 -24.03 -9.49 26.62
N GLN A 87 -24.30 -9.79 25.35
CA GLN A 87 -23.42 -10.55 24.46
C GLN A 87 -23.29 -9.85 23.11
N GLY A 88 -22.12 -9.95 22.48
CA GLY A 88 -21.89 -9.41 21.13
C GLY A 88 -22.83 -10.03 20.09
N ILE A 89 -22.87 -9.43 18.89
CA ILE A 89 -23.62 -9.96 17.75
C ILE A 89 -23.07 -11.34 17.39
N GLN A 90 -23.94 -12.36 17.40
CA GLN A 90 -23.64 -13.69 16.89
C GLN A 90 -24.30 -13.84 15.51
N MET A 91 -23.47 -14.09 14.51
CA MET A 91 -23.92 -14.39 13.15
C MET A 91 -23.27 -15.68 12.69
N GLU A 92 -24.09 -16.70 12.49
CA GLU A 92 -23.67 -17.99 11.95
C GLU A 92 -24.51 -18.36 10.72
N GLY A 93 -23.96 -19.20 9.83
CA GLY A 93 -24.63 -19.64 8.61
C GLY A 93 -24.31 -18.82 7.37
N LYS A 94 -25.27 -18.71 6.43
CA LYS A 94 -25.08 -18.16 5.07
C LYS A 94 -25.99 -16.97 4.80
N TYR A 95 -25.37 -15.84 4.49
CA TYR A 95 -26.02 -14.57 4.22
C TYR A 95 -25.80 -14.18 2.77
N THR A 96 -26.86 -13.74 2.10
CA THR A 96 -26.79 -13.28 0.72
C THR A 96 -27.55 -11.97 0.59
N PHE A 97 -26.84 -10.94 0.17
CA PHE A 97 -27.35 -9.61 -0.11
C PHE A 97 -27.19 -9.34 -1.60
N ARG A 98 -28.29 -9.03 -2.29
CA ARG A 98 -28.26 -8.71 -3.72
C ARG A 98 -29.01 -7.42 -4.00
N ASN A 99 -28.44 -6.56 -4.84
CA ASN A 99 -29.11 -5.35 -5.35
C ASN A 99 -29.67 -4.46 -4.22
N CYS A 100 -29.02 -4.45 -3.06
CA CYS A 100 -29.46 -3.66 -1.93
C CYS A 100 -28.87 -2.25 -1.99
N TYR A 101 -29.68 -1.25 -1.62
CA TYR A 101 -29.30 0.16 -1.72
C TYR A 101 -29.58 0.92 -0.42
N SER A 102 -28.63 1.76 0.00
CA SER A 102 -28.87 2.80 1.01
C SER A 102 -28.30 4.12 0.55
N ALA A 103 -28.99 5.22 0.84
CA ALA A 103 -28.51 6.55 0.47
C ALA A 103 -27.16 6.88 1.13
N GLN A 104 -26.94 6.46 2.39
CA GLN A 104 -25.75 6.86 3.14
C GLN A 104 -24.79 5.70 3.40
N GLN A 105 -25.13 4.72 4.24
CA GLN A 105 -24.14 3.74 4.73
C GLN A 105 -24.66 2.30 4.65
N GLY A 106 -23.83 1.38 4.16
CA GLY A 106 -24.11 -0.05 4.16
C GLY A 106 -25.28 -0.42 3.24
N GLY A 107 -25.02 -0.52 1.93
CA GLY A 107 -26.05 -0.87 0.95
C GLY A 107 -26.65 -2.24 1.24
N GLY A 108 -25.82 -3.25 1.46
CA GLY A 108 -26.25 -4.56 1.97
C GLY A 108 -26.52 -4.54 3.47
N MET A 109 -25.52 -4.17 4.26
CA MET A 109 -25.61 -4.21 5.71
C MET A 109 -24.93 -3.00 6.37
N TYR A 110 -25.62 -2.39 7.32
CA TYR A 110 -25.08 -1.44 8.27
C TYR A 110 -25.00 -2.06 9.66
N MET A 111 -23.83 -1.97 10.29
CA MET A 111 -23.61 -2.46 11.65
C MET A 111 -22.91 -1.39 12.49
N SER A 112 -23.55 -1.01 13.60
CA SER A 112 -22.98 -0.10 14.60
C SER A 112 -23.09 -0.70 15.99
N THR A 113 -21.99 -0.65 16.73
CA THR A 113 -21.88 -1.26 18.06
C THR A 113 -21.21 -0.31 19.02
N TYR A 114 -21.84 -0.01 20.16
CA TYR A 114 -21.32 0.89 21.20
C TYR A 114 -21.15 0.16 22.54
N GLN A 115 -19.98 0.36 23.19
CA GLN A 115 -19.67 -0.14 24.54
C GLN A 115 -19.89 -1.66 24.69
N GLN A 116 -19.29 -2.47 23.81
CA GLN A 116 -19.52 -3.92 23.76
C GLN A 116 -18.32 -4.75 24.17
N GLN A 117 -18.60 -5.99 24.61
CA GLN A 117 -17.71 -7.15 24.55
C GLN A 117 -17.35 -7.49 23.07
N PRO A 118 -16.29 -8.28 22.81
CA PRO A 118 -15.93 -8.78 21.47
C PRO A 118 -17.10 -9.22 20.58
N ILE A 119 -17.10 -8.78 19.31
CA ILE A 119 -17.99 -9.33 18.28
C ILE A 119 -17.30 -10.52 17.63
N LEU A 120 -18.01 -11.64 17.50
CA LEU A 120 -17.56 -12.83 16.80
C LEU A 120 -18.54 -13.15 15.68
N ILE A 121 -18.15 -12.83 14.45
CA ILE A 121 -18.95 -13.15 13.26
C ILE A 121 -18.28 -14.32 12.53
N LYS A 122 -18.97 -15.48 12.50
CA LYS A 122 -18.53 -16.73 11.88
C LYS A 122 -19.52 -17.18 10.81
N CYS A 123 -19.75 -16.32 9.82
CA CYS A 123 -20.69 -16.59 8.75
C CYS A 123 -20.06 -16.52 7.36
N THR A 124 -20.74 -17.13 6.39
CA THR A 124 -20.44 -16.90 4.98
C THR A 124 -21.34 -15.80 4.46
N CYS A 125 -20.79 -14.66 4.08
CA CYS A 125 -21.53 -13.53 3.52
C CYS A 125 -21.20 -13.34 2.05
N PHE A 126 -22.24 -13.21 1.22
CA PHE A 126 -22.11 -12.82 -0.18
C PHE A 126 -22.89 -11.53 -0.43
N PHE A 127 -22.18 -10.46 -0.78
CA PHE A 127 -22.74 -9.17 -1.17
C PHE A 127 -22.55 -8.99 -2.67
N GLN A 128 -23.63 -8.74 -3.42
CA GLN A 128 -23.57 -8.57 -4.86
C GLN A 128 -24.39 -7.35 -5.30
N ASN A 129 -23.79 -6.47 -6.10
CA ASN A 129 -24.46 -5.27 -6.62
C ASN A 129 -25.05 -4.38 -5.52
N CYS A 130 -24.46 -4.35 -4.33
CA CYS A 130 -24.91 -3.51 -3.23
C CYS A 130 -24.28 -2.12 -3.34
N THR A 131 -25.06 -1.07 -3.10
CA THR A 131 -24.62 0.31 -3.34
C THR A 131 -24.97 1.27 -2.21
N SER A 132 -24.06 2.20 -1.91
CA SER A 132 -24.27 3.26 -0.91
C SER A 132 -23.35 4.47 -1.11
N SER A 133 -23.30 5.43 -0.18
CA SER A 133 -22.25 6.46 -0.16
C SER A 133 -20.98 5.98 0.55
N TYR A 134 -21.12 5.13 1.59
CA TYR A 134 -20.05 4.56 2.38
C TYR A 134 -20.30 3.07 2.64
N GLY A 135 -19.41 2.19 2.18
CA GLY A 135 -19.58 0.74 2.36
C GLY A 135 -20.71 0.22 1.48
N GLY A 136 -20.46 0.06 0.18
CA GLY A 136 -21.49 -0.36 -0.78
C GLY A 136 -22.11 -1.70 -0.39
N GLY A 137 -21.28 -2.69 -0.09
CA GLY A 137 -21.71 -3.93 0.53
C GLY A 137 -22.04 -3.76 2.01
N MET A 138 -21.05 -3.33 2.80
CA MET A 138 -21.13 -3.33 4.24
C MET A 138 -20.46 -2.11 4.88
N TYR A 139 -21.08 -1.60 5.93
CA TYR A 139 -20.51 -0.56 6.79
C TYR A 139 -20.43 -1.06 8.22
N ILE A 140 -19.25 -0.93 8.84
CA ILE A 140 -19.02 -1.25 10.25
C ILE A 140 -18.53 0.00 10.97
N SER A 141 -19.27 0.41 12.00
CA SER A 141 -18.77 1.31 13.04
C SER A 141 -18.69 0.56 14.37
N HIS A 142 -17.49 0.14 14.73
CA HIS A 142 -17.24 -0.48 16.02
C HIS A 142 -16.76 0.57 17.01
N GLN A 143 -17.46 0.73 18.13
CA GLN A 143 -17.14 1.61 19.26
C GLN A 143 -17.19 0.82 20.59
N GLY A 144 -16.59 -0.38 20.61
CA GLY A 144 -16.58 -1.32 21.75
C GLY A 144 -15.34 -1.26 22.65
N SER A 145 -15.23 -2.20 23.61
CA SER A 145 -14.12 -2.31 24.57
C SER A 145 -12.79 -2.66 23.91
N ARG A 146 -11.71 -2.70 24.71
CA ARG A 146 -10.31 -2.96 24.31
C ARG A 146 -10.03 -4.36 23.74
N ASP A 147 -11.06 -5.19 23.57
CA ASP A 147 -10.93 -6.60 23.24
C ASP A 147 -11.09 -6.86 21.73
N LEU A 148 -10.58 -7.99 21.25
CA LEU A 148 -10.51 -8.37 19.84
C LEU A 148 -11.90 -8.63 19.24
N THR A 149 -12.28 -7.90 18.18
CA THR A 149 -13.40 -8.24 17.30
C THR A 149 -12.89 -9.05 16.11
N GLN A 150 -13.43 -10.25 15.90
CA GLN A 150 -13.06 -11.11 14.76
C GLN A 150 -14.22 -11.24 13.77
N LEU A 151 -13.96 -10.88 12.52
CA LEU A 151 -14.80 -11.25 11.38
C LEU A 151 -14.20 -12.51 10.74
N GLY A 152 -14.25 -13.63 11.46
CA GLY A 152 -13.60 -14.90 11.10
C GLY A 152 -14.40 -15.77 10.11
N GLY A 153 -15.25 -15.15 9.30
CA GLY A 153 -16.09 -15.84 8.31
C GLY A 153 -15.60 -15.62 6.87
N ASN A 154 -16.23 -16.29 5.90
CA ASN A 154 -15.91 -16.09 4.48
C ASN A 154 -16.80 -14.98 3.90
N PHE A 155 -16.22 -13.82 3.62
CA PHE A 155 -16.95 -12.71 3.02
C PHE A 155 -16.52 -12.51 1.58
N THR A 156 -17.50 -12.38 0.69
CA THR A 156 -17.29 -12.05 -0.71
C THR A 156 -18.14 -10.85 -1.09
N PHE A 157 -17.49 -9.83 -1.63
CA PHE A 157 -18.10 -8.63 -2.18
C PHE A 157 -17.87 -8.64 -3.69
N GLU A 158 -18.93 -8.69 -4.48
CA GLU A 158 -18.87 -8.70 -5.94
C GLU A 158 -19.67 -7.54 -6.52
N ASN A 159 -19.00 -6.69 -7.31
CA ASN A 159 -19.62 -5.55 -7.98
C ASN A 159 -20.39 -4.61 -7.02
N CYS A 160 -19.92 -4.50 -5.78
CA CYS A 160 -20.43 -3.51 -4.82
C CYS A 160 -19.79 -2.15 -5.08
N SER A 161 -20.54 -1.06 -4.93
CA SER A 161 -20.01 0.27 -5.16
C SER A 161 -20.43 1.30 -4.11
N ALA A 162 -19.55 2.26 -3.84
CA ALA A 162 -19.81 3.37 -2.93
C ALA A 162 -19.50 4.70 -3.61
N GLN A 163 -20.35 5.71 -3.47
CA GLN A 163 -20.06 7.03 -4.06
C GLN A 163 -18.77 7.64 -3.50
N SER A 164 -18.57 7.54 -2.18
CA SER A 164 -17.40 8.13 -1.52
C SER A 164 -16.36 7.06 -1.22
N ASN A 165 -16.62 6.16 -0.27
CA ASN A 165 -15.55 5.36 0.33
C ASN A 165 -15.97 3.90 0.57
N GLY A 166 -15.08 2.96 0.26
CA GLY A 166 -15.27 1.54 0.57
C GLY A 166 -16.34 0.90 -0.30
N GLY A 167 -16.03 0.58 -1.56
CA GLY A 167 -17.01 0.00 -2.48
C GLY A 167 -17.60 -1.32 -1.96
N GLY A 168 -16.74 -2.20 -1.45
CA GLY A 168 -17.16 -3.40 -0.72
C GLY A 168 -17.49 -3.09 0.73
N LEU A 169 -16.49 -2.59 1.47
CA LEU A 169 -16.53 -2.48 2.91
C LEU A 169 -15.96 -1.14 3.40
N PHE A 170 -16.67 -0.52 4.33
CA PHE A 170 -16.18 0.64 5.07
C PHE A 170 -16.05 0.26 6.55
N ILE A 171 -14.89 0.53 7.13
CA ILE A 171 -14.64 0.26 8.55
C ILE A 171 -14.20 1.53 9.27
N LYS A 172 -14.89 1.79 10.38
CA LYS A 172 -14.48 2.73 11.43
C LYS A 172 -14.31 1.95 12.74
N THR A 173 -13.09 1.88 13.25
CA THR A 173 -12.76 1.12 14.48
C THR A 173 -12.66 2.02 15.71
N ALA A 174 -12.95 1.47 16.89
CA ALA A 174 -12.89 2.14 18.19
C ALA A 174 -11.45 2.29 18.68
N PRO A 175 -11.23 3.15 19.70
CA PRO A 175 -9.99 3.13 20.44
C PRO A 175 -9.61 1.75 21.00
N ASN A 176 -8.34 1.36 20.89
CA ASN A 176 -7.77 0.11 21.42
C ASN A 176 -8.41 -1.19 20.90
N GLY A 177 -9.30 -1.11 19.90
CA GLY A 177 -9.92 -2.30 19.31
C GLY A 177 -8.94 -3.02 18.40
N THR A 178 -8.97 -4.36 18.42
CA THR A 178 -8.33 -5.16 17.36
C THR A 178 -9.40 -5.67 16.40
N LEU A 179 -9.22 -5.47 15.08
CA LEU A 179 -10.06 -6.06 14.04
C LEU A 179 -9.23 -6.98 13.14
N GLU A 180 -9.68 -8.21 13.00
CA GLU A 180 -9.08 -9.19 12.11
C GLU A 180 -10.05 -9.53 10.98
N ILE A 181 -9.55 -9.46 9.74
CA ILE A 181 -10.25 -9.84 8.51
C ILE A 181 -9.46 -10.99 7.88
N ASP A 182 -10.09 -12.14 7.74
CA ASP A 182 -9.45 -13.37 7.26
C ASP A 182 -10.15 -13.92 6.02
N GLY A 183 -9.42 -14.08 4.92
CA GLY A 183 -9.90 -14.74 3.70
C GLY A 183 -10.99 -13.99 2.92
N PHE A 184 -11.15 -12.67 3.13
CA PHE A 184 -12.18 -11.90 2.41
C PHE A 184 -11.81 -11.74 0.94
N THR A 185 -12.82 -11.77 0.06
CA THR A 185 -12.67 -11.53 -1.37
C THR A 185 -13.47 -10.30 -1.80
N PHE A 186 -12.79 -9.37 -2.45
CA PHE A 186 -13.37 -8.18 -3.08
C PHE A 186 -13.12 -8.28 -4.58
N LYS A 187 -14.20 -8.33 -5.36
CA LYS A 187 -14.14 -8.46 -6.80
C LYS A 187 -14.95 -7.38 -7.47
N GLU A 188 -14.33 -6.63 -8.37
CA GLU A 188 -14.99 -5.58 -9.16
C GLU A 188 -15.70 -4.53 -8.29
N CYS A 189 -15.23 -4.34 -7.05
CA CYS A 189 -15.76 -3.30 -6.18
C CYS A 189 -15.21 -1.93 -6.55
N SER A 190 -16.02 -0.87 -6.41
CA SER A 190 -15.61 0.48 -6.81
C SER A 190 -16.03 1.60 -5.85
N SER A 191 -15.22 2.63 -5.71
CA SER A 191 -15.57 3.83 -4.93
C SER A 191 -14.78 5.08 -5.31
N GLY A 192 -15.01 6.19 -4.62
CA GLY A 192 -14.10 7.34 -4.64
C GLY A 192 -12.73 6.98 -4.06
N SER A 193 -12.70 6.46 -2.84
CA SER A 193 -11.48 5.92 -2.21
C SER A 193 -11.69 4.51 -1.65
N GLY A 194 -10.72 3.63 -1.86
CA GLY A 194 -10.75 2.26 -1.35
C GLY A 194 -11.80 1.40 -2.05
N GLY A 195 -11.56 1.04 -3.32
CA GLY A 195 -12.56 0.33 -4.14
C GLY A 195 -13.08 -0.94 -3.48
N GLY A 196 -12.20 -1.72 -2.86
CA GLY A 196 -12.56 -2.81 -1.95
C GLY A 196 -12.89 -2.30 -0.55
N ILE A 197 -11.89 -1.78 0.16
CA ILE A 197 -12.01 -1.32 1.55
C ILE A 197 -11.58 0.14 1.69
N PHE A 198 -12.36 0.92 2.42
CA PHE A 198 -11.88 2.16 3.03
C PHE A 198 -11.83 2.04 4.53
N TRP A 199 -10.71 2.45 5.11
CA TRP A 199 -10.45 2.27 6.53
C TRP A 199 -10.04 3.56 7.22
N ILE A 200 -10.78 3.91 8.28
CA ILE A 200 -10.37 4.94 9.23
C ILE A 200 -9.88 4.27 10.52
N LEU A 201 -8.59 4.41 10.79
CA LEU A 201 -7.94 3.84 11.97
C LEU A 201 -7.73 4.95 13.00
N ILE A 202 -8.34 4.79 14.19
CA ILE A 202 -8.31 5.79 15.25
C ILE A 202 -7.95 5.17 16.61
N ASN A 203 -7.21 5.94 17.41
CA ASN A 203 -7.03 5.78 18.86
C ASN A 203 -6.49 4.42 19.37
N ASP A 204 -5.27 4.02 19.03
CA ASP A 204 -4.63 2.76 19.50
C ASP A 204 -5.20 1.46 18.88
N SER A 205 -5.87 1.54 17.73
CA SER A 205 -6.49 0.37 17.09
C SER A 205 -5.47 -0.52 16.35
N LYS A 206 -5.72 -1.84 16.30
CA LYS A 206 -4.90 -2.83 15.57
C LYS A 206 -5.73 -3.56 14.52
N GLN A 207 -5.20 -3.68 13.33
CA GLN A 207 -5.88 -4.25 12.18
C GLN A 207 -4.98 -5.31 11.55
N ILE A 208 -5.55 -6.48 11.31
CA ILE A 208 -4.86 -7.61 10.69
C ILE A 208 -5.67 -8.04 9.49
N ILE A 209 -5.03 -8.07 8.31
CA ILE A 209 -5.59 -8.58 7.07
C ILE A 209 -4.83 -9.85 6.72
N ASN A 210 -5.51 -10.98 6.74
CA ASN A 210 -4.96 -12.30 6.42
C ASN A 210 -5.59 -12.84 5.13
N GLY A 211 -4.78 -13.26 4.15
CA GLY A 211 -5.26 -14.03 2.99
C GLY A 211 -6.37 -13.39 2.17
N CYS A 212 -6.52 -12.07 2.24
CA CYS A 212 -7.58 -11.35 1.53
C CYS A 212 -7.21 -11.12 0.07
N GLN A 213 -8.22 -11.09 -0.81
CA GLN A 213 -8.05 -10.91 -2.24
C GLN A 213 -8.81 -9.68 -2.73
N PHE A 214 -8.14 -8.83 -3.49
CA PHE A 214 -8.69 -7.65 -4.15
C PHE A 214 -8.46 -7.80 -5.64
N ILE A 215 -9.53 -8.03 -6.40
CA ILE A 215 -9.47 -8.41 -7.80
C ILE A 215 -10.28 -7.42 -8.62
N ASN A 216 -9.62 -6.71 -9.55
CA ASN A 216 -10.26 -5.71 -10.40
C ASN A 216 -11.01 -4.62 -9.59
N CYS A 217 -10.58 -4.30 -8.38
CA CYS A 217 -11.17 -3.22 -7.60
C CYS A 217 -10.72 -1.85 -8.15
N ALA A 218 -11.61 -0.86 -8.13
CA ALA A 218 -11.36 0.44 -8.73
C ALA A 218 -11.65 1.61 -7.78
N ALA A 219 -10.82 2.65 -7.81
CA ALA A 219 -11.07 3.90 -7.09
C ALA A 219 -10.90 5.11 -8.01
N SER A 220 -11.75 6.13 -7.87
CA SER A 220 -11.60 7.35 -8.67
C SER A 220 -10.60 8.35 -8.07
N GLN A 221 -10.20 8.20 -6.81
CA GLN A 221 -9.28 9.09 -6.11
C GLN A 221 -8.12 8.33 -5.49
N TYR A 222 -8.38 7.43 -4.54
CA TYR A 222 -7.29 6.82 -3.76
C TYR A 222 -7.48 5.32 -3.57
N GLY A 223 -6.45 4.52 -3.86
CA GLY A 223 -6.41 3.11 -3.43
C GLY A 223 -7.44 2.23 -4.13
N GLY A 224 -7.11 1.68 -5.30
CA GLY A 224 -8.05 0.85 -6.06
C GLY A 224 -8.56 -0.36 -5.28
N GLY A 225 -7.70 -1.00 -4.47
CA GLY A 225 -8.08 -2.05 -3.53
C GLY A 225 -8.43 -1.49 -2.14
N ILE A 226 -7.45 -0.86 -1.48
CA ILE A 226 -7.60 -0.30 -0.14
C ILE A 226 -7.11 1.15 -0.09
N ALA A 227 -7.87 2.00 0.59
CA ALA A 227 -7.36 3.29 1.06
C ALA A 227 -7.53 3.40 2.58
N PHE A 228 -6.49 3.89 3.26
CA PHE A 228 -6.55 4.07 4.72
C PHE A 228 -5.80 5.31 5.22
N GLN A 229 -6.23 5.76 6.39
CA GLN A 229 -5.66 6.92 7.08
C GLN A 229 -5.33 6.57 8.55
N PHE A 230 -4.09 6.83 8.96
CA PHE A 230 -3.68 6.78 10.36
C PHE A 230 -3.74 8.17 11.00
N TYR A 231 -4.71 8.36 11.91
CA TYR A 231 -4.83 9.60 12.66
C TYR A 231 -4.11 9.59 14.00
N ASN A 232 -3.88 8.41 14.59
CA ASN A 232 -3.30 8.22 15.93
C ASN A 232 -2.47 6.91 15.95
N ASN A 233 -1.96 6.53 17.12
CA ASN A 233 -1.35 5.21 17.36
C ASN A 233 -2.23 4.11 16.76
N SER A 234 -1.83 3.48 15.68
CA SER A 234 -2.64 2.45 15.03
C SER A 234 -1.74 1.51 14.26
N LYS A 235 -2.17 0.27 14.12
CA LYS A 235 -1.36 -0.80 13.54
C LYS A 235 -2.13 -1.47 12.43
N LEU A 236 -1.54 -1.59 11.25
CA LEU A 236 -2.08 -2.36 10.14
C LEU A 236 -1.04 -3.38 9.69
N VAL A 237 -1.44 -4.65 9.65
CA VAL A 237 -0.55 -5.75 9.27
C VAL A 237 -1.21 -6.59 8.18
N PHE A 238 -0.48 -6.81 7.08
CA PHE A 238 -0.86 -7.74 6.03
C PHE A 238 -0.06 -9.04 6.15
N ASN A 239 -0.77 -10.17 6.15
CA ASN A 239 -0.24 -11.50 6.42
C ASN A 239 -0.88 -12.56 5.50
N ASN A 240 -0.35 -13.78 5.56
CA ASN A 240 -0.96 -14.99 5.01
C ASN A 240 -1.34 -14.87 3.52
N SER A 241 -0.42 -14.36 2.70
CA SER A 241 -0.53 -14.29 1.25
C SER A 241 -1.74 -13.48 0.75
N CYS A 242 -1.92 -12.25 1.26
CA CYS A 242 -2.87 -11.30 0.65
C CYS A 242 -2.54 -11.05 -0.83
N LEU A 243 -3.57 -10.79 -1.65
CA LEU A 243 -3.44 -10.55 -3.09
C LEU A 243 -4.17 -9.29 -3.52
N PHE A 244 -3.46 -8.41 -4.21
CA PHE A 244 -4.02 -7.32 -5.00
C PHE A 244 -3.72 -7.61 -6.46
N TYR A 245 -4.76 -7.79 -7.26
CA TYR A 245 -4.65 -8.15 -8.66
C TYR A 245 -5.50 -7.23 -9.52
N LYS A 246 -4.84 -6.53 -10.45
CA LYS A 246 -5.51 -5.65 -11.42
C LYS A 246 -6.37 -4.56 -10.78
N CYS A 247 -5.97 -4.08 -9.61
CA CYS A 247 -6.63 -2.93 -9.02
C CYS A 247 -6.29 -1.66 -9.82
N PHE A 248 -7.24 -0.73 -9.88
CA PHE A 248 -7.12 0.48 -10.68
C PHE A 248 -7.44 1.71 -9.83
N CYS A 249 -6.64 2.77 -9.98
CA CYS A 249 -6.93 4.06 -9.41
C CYS A 249 -6.74 5.17 -10.44
N GLN A 250 -7.68 6.12 -10.52
CA GLN A 250 -7.57 7.28 -11.42
C GLN A 250 -6.71 8.41 -10.84
N GLU A 251 -6.22 8.32 -9.59
CA GLU A 251 -5.20 9.23 -9.09
C GLU A 251 -4.01 8.45 -8.48
N CYS A 252 -4.00 8.18 -7.18
CA CYS A 252 -2.82 7.62 -6.51
C CYS A 252 -3.09 6.28 -5.81
N GLY A 253 -2.12 5.38 -5.88
CA GLY A 253 -2.18 4.07 -5.23
C GLY A 253 -3.09 3.10 -5.98
N GLY A 254 -2.59 2.50 -7.06
CA GLY A 254 -3.40 1.61 -7.90
C GLY A 254 -4.00 0.44 -7.11
N ALA A 255 -3.26 -0.12 -6.13
CA ALA A 255 -3.78 -1.08 -5.17
C ALA A 255 -4.04 -0.45 -3.80
N ILE A 256 -3.03 0.18 -3.21
CA ILE A 256 -3.07 0.68 -1.84
C ILE A 256 -2.72 2.17 -1.82
N TYR A 257 -3.55 2.96 -1.16
CA TYR A 257 -3.22 4.32 -0.75
C TYR A 257 -3.15 4.39 0.77
N ALA A 258 -2.03 4.91 1.28
CA ALA A 258 -1.76 5.03 2.70
C ALA A 258 -1.43 6.49 3.04
N SER A 259 -2.18 7.10 3.96
CA SER A 259 -1.91 8.43 4.50
C SER A 259 -1.64 8.33 6.00
N ILE A 260 -0.42 8.68 6.41
CA ILE A 260 0.08 8.45 7.77
C ILE A 260 0.49 9.76 8.44
N ASN A 261 0.13 9.96 9.71
CA ASN A 261 0.78 10.98 10.53
C ASN A 261 2.03 10.38 11.18
N TYR A 262 3.21 10.65 10.60
CA TYR A 262 4.50 10.11 11.02
C TYR A 262 4.96 10.61 12.40
N SER A 263 4.43 11.73 12.89
CA SER A 263 4.74 12.28 14.23
C SER A 263 4.09 11.48 15.36
N LEU A 264 3.15 10.59 15.05
CA LEU A 264 2.47 9.75 16.03
C LEU A 264 3.04 8.33 15.96
N PRO A 265 2.96 7.54 17.05
CA PRO A 265 3.22 6.12 16.95
C PRO A 265 2.32 5.50 15.86
N PHE A 266 2.81 4.52 15.12
CA PHE A 266 2.00 3.69 14.23
C PHE A 266 2.74 2.38 13.95
N LEU A 267 2.11 1.47 13.21
CA LEU A 267 2.79 0.33 12.60
C LEU A 267 2.08 -0.01 11.29
N PHE A 268 2.82 -0.10 10.19
CA PHE A 268 2.31 -0.60 8.91
C PHE A 268 3.30 -1.58 8.31
N ASN A 269 2.94 -2.85 8.41
CA ASN A 269 3.79 -3.96 7.99
C ASN A 269 3.11 -4.80 6.90
N ILE A 270 3.91 -5.18 5.91
CA ILE A 270 3.54 -6.10 4.84
C ILE A 270 4.44 -7.33 4.96
N ASN A 271 3.94 -8.38 5.61
CA ASN A 271 4.71 -9.58 5.92
C ASN A 271 4.61 -10.67 4.85
N ASP A 272 3.48 -10.75 4.15
CA ASP A 272 3.30 -11.66 3.01
C ASP A 272 2.14 -11.16 2.14
N THR A 273 2.45 -10.46 1.05
CA THR A 273 1.44 -9.90 0.15
C THR A 273 1.97 -9.79 -1.27
N VAL A 274 1.12 -10.16 -2.24
CA VAL A 274 1.38 -9.97 -3.67
C VAL A 274 0.55 -8.80 -4.17
N ILE A 275 1.21 -7.84 -4.83
CA ILE A 275 0.56 -6.70 -5.49
C ILE A 275 1.02 -6.70 -6.94
N GLN A 276 0.12 -7.03 -7.87
CA GLN A 276 0.51 -7.19 -9.26
C GLN A 276 -0.52 -6.68 -10.27
N GLU A 277 0.00 -6.16 -11.38
CA GLU A 277 -0.79 -5.66 -12.50
C GLU A 277 -1.76 -4.53 -12.11
N CYS A 278 -1.47 -3.82 -11.01
CA CYS A 278 -2.25 -2.68 -10.54
C CYS A 278 -1.80 -1.38 -11.23
N ILE A 279 -2.73 -0.44 -11.38
CA ILE A 279 -2.55 0.74 -12.20
C ILE A 279 -2.96 2.00 -11.43
N ALA A 280 -2.08 3.00 -11.38
CA ALA A 280 -2.41 4.38 -11.02
C ALA A 280 -2.34 5.24 -12.29
N LYS A 281 -3.42 5.96 -12.61
CA LYS A 281 -3.48 6.87 -13.75
C LYS A 281 -3.46 8.32 -13.33
N GLU A 282 -2.93 9.18 -14.19
CA GLU A 282 -3.03 10.62 -14.01
C GLU A 282 -4.47 11.08 -14.29
N ASN A 283 -5.00 11.93 -13.42
CA ASN A 283 -6.25 12.63 -13.64
C ASN A 283 -5.96 14.06 -14.09
N THR A 284 -5.94 14.29 -15.40
CA THR A 284 -5.69 15.62 -15.98
C THR A 284 -6.80 16.65 -15.70
N SER A 285 -7.91 16.22 -15.09
CA SER A 285 -9.03 17.10 -14.70
C SER A 285 -8.96 17.53 -13.23
N SER A 286 -8.08 16.94 -12.42
CA SER A 286 -7.83 17.33 -11.03
C SER A 286 -6.52 18.13 -10.92
N SER A 287 -6.28 18.75 -9.75
CA SER A 287 -4.98 19.35 -9.47
C SER A 287 -3.90 18.27 -9.37
N SER A 288 -2.76 18.52 -10.02
CA SER A 288 -1.51 17.80 -9.76
C SER A 288 -1.15 17.87 -8.26
N PRO A 289 -0.48 16.85 -7.68
CA PRO A 289 0.00 15.62 -8.33
C PRO A 289 -0.99 14.44 -8.29
N THR A 290 -1.14 13.72 -9.41
CA THR A 290 -1.89 12.44 -9.51
C THR A 290 -1.11 11.44 -10.38
N GLY A 291 -1.50 10.16 -10.40
CA GLY A 291 -0.86 9.15 -11.26
C GLY A 291 0.40 8.51 -10.70
N TYR A 292 0.55 8.47 -9.38
CA TYR A 292 1.73 7.92 -8.70
C TYR A 292 1.41 6.63 -7.92
N GLY A 293 2.40 5.74 -7.83
CA GLY A 293 2.32 4.53 -7.00
C GLY A 293 1.38 3.47 -7.57
N GLY A 294 1.78 2.81 -8.66
CA GLY A 294 0.91 1.87 -9.39
C GLY A 294 0.45 0.69 -8.54
N GLY A 295 1.29 0.22 -7.63
CA GLY A 295 0.88 -0.68 -6.55
C GLY A 295 0.51 0.08 -5.28
N ILE A 296 1.48 0.76 -4.69
CA ILE A 296 1.32 1.48 -3.41
C ILE A 296 1.71 2.95 -3.57
N PHE A 297 0.87 3.84 -3.05
CA PHE A 297 1.22 5.23 -2.77
C PHE A 297 1.17 5.47 -1.26
N LEU A 298 2.33 5.80 -0.67
CA LEU A 298 2.48 6.10 0.75
C LEU A 298 2.76 7.60 0.92
N THR A 299 1.91 8.30 1.66
CA THR A 299 2.06 9.73 1.97
C THR A 299 1.79 10.00 3.44
N GLY A 300 2.07 11.21 3.89
CA GLY A 300 1.82 11.57 5.27
C GLY A 300 2.31 12.94 5.70
N SER A 301 2.02 13.28 6.94
CA SER A 301 2.49 14.50 7.61
C SER A 301 3.42 14.17 8.78
N GLY A 302 4.25 15.13 9.18
CA GLY A 302 5.20 14.93 10.28
C GLY A 302 6.50 14.23 9.86
N ASP A 303 7.43 14.11 10.80
CA ASP A 303 8.76 13.59 10.54
C ASP A 303 8.86 12.10 10.90
N TYR A 304 9.09 11.25 9.91
CA TYR A 304 9.32 9.83 10.18
C TYR A 304 10.62 9.61 10.94
N ASN A 305 10.56 8.76 11.97
CA ASN A 305 11.71 8.33 12.75
C ASN A 305 12.01 6.84 12.50
N PRO A 306 13.03 6.51 11.68
CA PRO A 306 13.37 5.13 11.36
C PRO A 306 13.72 4.24 12.56
N SER A 307 14.16 4.81 13.69
CA SER A 307 14.46 4.03 14.91
C SER A 307 13.22 3.40 15.57
N LYS A 308 12.01 3.76 15.11
CA LYS A 308 10.75 3.17 15.57
C LYS A 308 10.38 1.89 14.85
N GLU A 309 11.00 1.59 13.71
CA GLU A 309 10.73 0.40 12.90
C GLU A 309 9.23 0.17 12.65
N SER A 310 8.48 1.27 12.46
CA SER A 310 7.02 1.22 12.29
C SER A 310 6.58 0.99 10.84
N LEU A 311 7.52 0.85 9.91
CA LEU A 311 7.28 0.49 8.51
C LEU A 311 8.19 -0.67 8.13
N ASP A 312 7.59 -1.77 7.66
CA ASP A 312 8.33 -2.94 7.18
C ASP A 312 7.62 -3.59 5.99
N PHE A 313 8.23 -3.47 4.81
CA PHE A 313 7.71 -4.02 3.55
C PHE A 313 8.51 -5.21 3.03
N ARG A 314 9.36 -5.85 3.85
CA ARG A 314 10.18 -7.00 3.43
C ARG A 314 9.39 -8.17 2.86
N GLY A 315 8.18 -8.38 3.34
CA GLY A 315 7.28 -9.44 2.91
C GLY A 315 6.50 -9.18 1.62
N MET A 316 6.72 -8.03 0.99
CA MET A 316 5.98 -7.61 -0.20
C MET A 316 6.57 -8.18 -1.48
N LYS A 317 5.71 -8.72 -2.36
CA LYS A 317 6.01 -9.05 -3.76
C LYS A 317 5.22 -8.12 -4.67
N ILE A 318 5.87 -7.08 -5.20
CA ILE A 318 5.24 -6.04 -5.99
C ILE A 318 5.74 -6.09 -7.43
N ASN A 319 4.87 -6.43 -8.39
CA ASN A 319 5.30 -6.81 -9.74
C ASN A 319 4.37 -6.29 -10.83
N ARG A 320 4.95 -5.82 -11.94
CA ARG A 320 4.20 -5.44 -13.16
C ARG A 320 3.08 -4.43 -12.90
N ASN A 321 3.24 -3.59 -11.89
CA ASN A 321 2.35 -2.47 -11.67
C ASN A 321 2.77 -1.32 -12.58
N TYR A 322 1.87 -0.36 -12.77
CA TYR A 322 2.11 0.77 -13.66
C TYR A 322 1.55 2.06 -13.06
N ALA A 323 2.32 3.14 -13.18
CA ALA A 323 1.95 4.49 -12.78
C ALA A 323 2.27 5.46 -13.93
N ASP A 324 1.37 6.39 -14.24
CA ASP A 324 1.61 7.36 -15.31
C ASP A 324 2.77 8.32 -14.99
N CYS A 325 2.96 8.71 -13.72
CA CYS A 325 3.87 9.79 -13.36
C CYS A 325 5.12 9.38 -12.57
N GLY A 326 5.07 8.28 -11.81
CA GLY A 326 6.22 7.82 -11.02
C GLY A 326 5.89 6.72 -10.02
N GLY A 327 6.90 5.93 -9.67
CA GLY A 327 6.78 4.77 -8.79
C GLY A 327 5.83 3.74 -9.39
N GLN A 328 6.28 3.07 -10.45
CA GLN A 328 5.49 2.05 -11.16
C GLN A 328 4.91 1.03 -10.19
N SER A 329 5.68 0.67 -9.16
CA SER A 329 5.25 -0.19 -8.07
C SER A 329 5.00 0.58 -6.77
N LEU A 330 5.99 1.30 -6.26
CA LEU A 330 5.92 2.01 -4.98
C LEU A 330 6.32 3.47 -5.16
N TYR A 331 5.46 4.38 -4.69
CA TYR A 331 5.79 5.79 -4.59
C TYR A 331 5.63 6.28 -3.15
N ILE A 332 6.63 7.00 -2.64
CA ILE A 332 6.68 7.45 -1.24
C ILE A 332 6.85 8.97 -1.17
N VAL A 333 5.92 9.62 -0.47
CA VAL A 333 5.99 11.02 -0.04
C VAL A 333 6.22 11.03 1.46
N MET A 334 7.44 11.35 1.88
CA MET A 334 7.81 11.27 3.29
C MET A 334 8.96 12.20 3.64
N PRO A 335 8.81 13.05 4.68
CA PRO A 335 9.95 13.71 5.30
C PRO A 335 10.89 12.66 5.90
N ASN A 336 12.20 12.83 5.69
CA ASN A 336 13.23 11.88 6.13
C ASN A 336 13.22 10.51 5.42
N ILE A 337 12.68 10.44 4.20
CA ILE A 337 12.74 9.21 3.37
C ILE A 337 14.16 8.68 3.18
N ILE A 338 15.16 9.58 3.10
CA ILE A 338 16.57 9.21 2.95
C ILE A 338 17.07 8.46 4.18
N GLN A 339 16.72 8.90 5.40
CA GLN A 339 17.09 8.20 6.62
C GLN A 339 16.41 6.83 6.70
N TRP A 340 15.17 6.70 6.25
CA TRP A 340 14.51 5.39 6.21
C TRP A 340 15.17 4.45 5.19
N CYS A 341 15.51 4.94 4.00
CA CYS A 341 16.25 4.17 3.01
C CYS A 341 17.60 3.66 3.52
N LYS A 342 18.26 4.45 4.37
CA LYS A 342 19.54 4.11 5.02
C LYS A 342 19.39 3.24 6.27
N SER A 343 18.18 3.00 6.74
CA SER A 343 17.93 2.16 7.91
C SER A 343 18.06 0.67 7.55
N GLY A 344 18.50 -0.13 8.52
CA GLY A 344 18.83 -1.54 8.30
C GLY A 344 20.00 -1.71 7.32
N ILE A 345 19.97 -2.81 6.57
CA ILE A 345 20.98 -3.13 5.55
C ILE A 345 20.39 -2.90 4.16
N ALA A 346 21.03 -2.01 3.39
CA ALA A 346 20.74 -1.79 1.97
C ALA A 346 19.23 -1.62 1.67
N GLY A 347 18.50 -0.78 2.41
CA GLY A 347 17.09 -0.48 2.13
C GLY A 347 16.10 -1.63 2.37
N GLU A 348 16.47 -2.66 3.14
CA GLU A 348 15.67 -3.88 3.34
C GLU A 348 14.20 -3.61 3.71
N TYR A 349 13.92 -2.58 4.52
CA TYR A 349 12.57 -2.27 4.99
C TYR A 349 11.61 -1.75 3.92
N ILE A 350 12.12 -1.36 2.74
CA ILE A 350 11.34 -0.73 1.66
C ILE A 350 11.25 -1.64 0.44
N LYS A 351 12.32 -2.39 0.13
CA LYS A 351 12.52 -3.07 -1.15
C LYS A 351 11.47 -4.13 -1.49
N GLY A 352 10.97 -4.89 -0.51
CA GLY A 352 10.24 -6.13 -0.80
C GLY A 352 11.07 -7.03 -1.73
N ASN A 353 10.53 -7.35 -2.91
CA ASN A 353 11.22 -8.13 -3.95
C ASN A 353 12.01 -7.30 -4.99
N TYR A 354 12.24 -6.00 -4.76
CA TYR A 354 13.09 -5.17 -5.62
C TYR A 354 14.53 -5.69 -5.67
N SER A 355 15.08 -5.79 -6.87
CA SER A 355 16.47 -6.18 -7.10
C SER A 355 17.31 -4.98 -7.50
N ASP A 356 18.35 -4.67 -6.72
CA ASP A 356 19.32 -3.63 -7.06
C ASP A 356 19.98 -3.87 -8.43
N ARG A 357 19.98 -5.10 -8.96
CA ARG A 357 20.57 -5.45 -10.25
C ARG A 357 19.57 -5.49 -11.40
N TYR A 358 18.35 -5.96 -11.15
CA TYR A 358 17.41 -6.32 -12.22
C TYR A 358 16.13 -5.47 -12.28
N SER A 359 15.74 -4.82 -11.17
CA SER A 359 14.53 -4.00 -11.14
C SER A 359 14.79 -2.63 -11.76
N LYS A 360 13.75 -2.01 -12.34
CA LYS A 360 13.88 -0.69 -12.96
C LYS A 360 13.99 0.38 -11.89
N PHE A 361 14.64 1.50 -12.17
CA PHE A 361 14.74 2.58 -11.16
C PHE A 361 13.37 3.17 -10.85
N GLU A 362 12.53 3.24 -11.86
CA GLU A 362 11.17 3.77 -11.85
C GLU A 362 10.19 2.86 -11.07
N ASP A 363 10.58 1.62 -10.71
CA ASP A 363 9.71 0.75 -9.93
C ASP A 363 9.47 1.31 -8.52
N ILE A 364 10.49 1.91 -7.91
CA ILE A 364 10.43 2.48 -6.56
C ILE A 364 11.04 3.88 -6.52
N GLU A 365 10.17 4.88 -6.36
CA GLU A 365 10.54 6.29 -6.37
C GLU A 365 9.91 7.01 -5.18
N GLY A 366 10.40 8.21 -4.90
CA GLY A 366 9.78 9.04 -3.89
C GLY A 366 10.39 10.42 -3.81
N ILE A 367 9.81 11.21 -2.92
CA ILE A 367 10.16 12.61 -2.72
C ILE A 367 10.21 12.90 -1.22
N SER A 368 11.24 13.66 -0.82
CA SER A 368 11.41 14.11 0.56
C SER A 368 10.55 15.33 0.84
N ALA A 369 9.24 15.11 0.99
CA ALA A 369 8.26 16.14 1.30
C ALA A 369 7.16 15.56 2.20
N ASP A 370 6.44 16.41 2.93
CA ASP A 370 5.17 16.01 3.54
C ASP A 370 4.03 16.10 2.52
N GLN A 371 2.87 15.55 2.89
CA GLN A 371 1.69 15.51 2.05
C GLN A 371 1.26 16.91 1.59
N ILE A 372 1.21 17.89 2.50
CA ILE A 372 0.74 19.24 2.18
C ILE A 372 1.67 19.89 1.14
N THR A 373 2.98 19.73 1.33
CA THR A 373 3.98 20.25 0.39
C THR A 373 3.83 19.55 -0.96
N PHE A 374 3.76 18.22 -0.99
CA PHE A 374 3.61 17.44 -2.21
C PHE A 374 2.35 17.83 -2.99
N ASP A 375 1.21 17.93 -2.31
CA ASP A 375 -0.09 18.29 -2.90
C ASP A 375 -0.10 19.72 -3.48
N SER A 376 0.89 20.56 -3.13
CA SER A 376 1.06 21.90 -3.69
C SER A 376 2.00 21.98 -4.91
N LEU A 377 2.71 20.89 -5.23
CA LEU A 377 3.72 20.88 -6.29
C LEU A 377 3.09 20.73 -7.68
N SER A 378 3.68 21.42 -8.66
CA SER A 378 3.41 21.14 -10.07
C SER A 378 4.06 19.82 -10.49
N TYR A 379 3.52 19.21 -11.56
CA TYR A 379 4.11 18.01 -12.17
C TYR A 379 5.61 18.18 -12.45
N GLU A 380 6.00 19.29 -13.09
CA GLU A 380 7.42 19.59 -13.39
C GLU A 380 8.28 19.64 -12.14
N THR A 381 7.75 20.19 -11.05
CA THR A 381 8.48 20.29 -9.78
C THR A 381 8.64 18.91 -9.13
N VAL A 382 7.61 18.07 -9.18
CA VAL A 382 7.71 16.67 -8.71
C VAL A 382 8.76 15.91 -9.52
N GLN A 383 8.75 16.01 -10.86
CA GLN A 383 9.72 15.34 -11.71
C GLN A 383 11.17 15.80 -11.45
N GLN A 384 11.38 17.05 -11.05
CA GLN A 384 12.70 17.57 -10.67
C GLN A 384 13.17 17.13 -9.28
N GLN A 385 12.24 16.88 -8.34
CA GLN A 385 12.55 16.60 -6.94
C GLN A 385 12.46 15.12 -6.56
N GLN A 386 11.69 14.32 -7.29
CA GLN A 386 11.58 12.89 -7.05
C GLN A 386 12.89 12.19 -7.41
N SER A 387 13.11 11.02 -6.80
CA SER A 387 14.29 10.21 -7.08
C SER A 387 13.99 8.72 -6.95
N PRO A 388 14.63 7.87 -7.76
CA PRO A 388 14.73 6.44 -7.49
C PRO A 388 15.34 6.19 -6.12
N LEU A 389 14.64 5.43 -5.28
CA LEU A 389 15.06 5.26 -3.89
C LEU A 389 16.37 4.46 -3.74
N GLN A 390 16.76 3.70 -4.77
CA GLN A 390 18.04 2.96 -4.79
C GLN A 390 19.25 3.85 -4.55
N TYR A 391 19.22 5.11 -4.99
CA TYR A 391 20.32 6.05 -4.75
C TYR A 391 20.61 6.31 -3.27
N TYR A 392 19.64 6.05 -2.38
CA TYR A 392 19.80 6.35 -0.95
C TYR A 392 20.42 5.20 -0.14
N TRP A 393 20.36 3.96 -0.63
CA TRP A 393 21.01 2.81 0.01
C TRP A 393 22.15 2.20 -0.80
N ALA A 394 22.32 2.58 -2.06
CA ALA A 394 23.45 2.13 -2.87
C ALA A 394 24.77 2.66 -2.29
N SER A 395 25.76 1.77 -2.17
CA SER A 395 27.12 2.16 -1.81
C SER A 395 27.80 2.79 -3.02
N ILE A 396 27.74 4.12 -3.12
CA ILE A 396 28.35 4.88 -4.21
C ILE A 396 29.87 4.95 -4.02
N SER A 397 30.61 4.37 -4.97
CA SER A 397 32.06 4.51 -5.05
C SER A 397 32.45 5.92 -5.51
N VAL A 398 33.53 6.45 -4.95
CA VAL A 398 34.04 7.78 -5.32
C VAL A 398 35.49 7.66 -5.72
N ILE A 399 35.78 8.02 -6.97
CA ILE A 399 37.14 8.06 -7.49
C ILE A 399 37.82 9.38 -7.12
N LYS A 400 39.07 9.29 -6.67
CA LYS A 400 39.93 10.43 -6.35
C LYS A 400 41.11 10.57 -7.29
N LYS A 401 41.51 9.47 -7.93
CA LYS A 401 42.64 9.43 -8.86
C LYS A 401 42.44 8.24 -9.79
N ALA A 402 42.78 8.43 -11.06
CA ALA A 402 42.82 7.38 -12.06
C ALA A 402 44.13 7.53 -12.84
N GLN A 403 44.95 6.48 -12.89
CA GLN A 403 46.22 6.49 -13.59
C GLN A 403 46.35 5.29 -14.52
N ALA A 404 46.84 5.54 -15.72
CA ALA A 404 47.22 4.53 -16.67
C ALA A 404 48.75 4.45 -16.79
N THR A 405 49.28 3.24 -16.82
CA THR A 405 50.69 2.98 -17.10
C THR A 405 50.77 1.97 -18.24
N ILE A 406 51.44 2.37 -19.32
CA ILE A 406 51.68 1.49 -20.48
C ILE A 406 53.07 0.89 -20.34
N ASN A 407 53.14 -0.43 -20.19
CA ASN A 407 54.39 -1.18 -20.23
C ASN A 407 54.39 -2.15 -21.41
N VAL A 408 54.87 -1.66 -22.55
CA VAL A 408 54.99 -2.44 -23.81
C VAL A 408 55.89 -3.68 -23.69
N SER A 409 56.73 -3.77 -22.66
CA SER A 409 57.54 -4.97 -22.40
C SER A 409 56.75 -6.10 -21.70
N ASN A 410 55.59 -5.79 -21.11
CA ASN A 410 54.70 -6.77 -20.48
C ASN A 410 53.65 -7.27 -21.49
N SER A 411 53.93 -8.39 -22.14
CA SER A 411 53.04 -8.98 -23.16
C SER A 411 51.73 -9.57 -22.62
N ASN A 412 51.58 -9.71 -21.29
CA ASN A 412 50.38 -10.25 -20.68
C ASN A 412 49.40 -9.17 -20.20
N GLN A 413 49.91 -8.04 -19.70
CA GLN A 413 49.11 -6.89 -19.24
C GLN A 413 49.85 -5.58 -19.57
N PRO A 414 49.91 -5.20 -20.87
CA PRO A 414 50.62 -4.01 -21.34
C PRO A 414 50.01 -2.70 -20.83
N LEU A 415 48.72 -2.65 -20.49
CA LEU A 415 48.11 -1.50 -19.81
C LEU A 415 47.77 -1.87 -18.37
N GLN A 416 48.25 -1.08 -17.42
CA GLN A 416 47.88 -1.15 -16.01
C GLN A 416 47.07 0.08 -15.63
N ILE A 417 45.92 -0.13 -15.00
CA ILE A 417 45.08 0.93 -14.46
C ILE A 417 45.18 0.89 -12.94
N ASN A 418 45.51 2.02 -12.35
CA ASN A 418 45.57 2.23 -10.90
C ASN A 418 44.57 3.31 -10.51
N LEU A 419 43.64 2.97 -9.62
CA LEU A 419 42.61 3.87 -9.13
C LEU A 419 42.80 4.09 -7.63
N GLU A 420 42.58 5.30 -7.17
CA GLU A 420 42.50 5.63 -5.75
C GLU A 420 41.13 6.23 -5.46
N GLY A 421 40.52 5.88 -4.34
CA GLY A 421 39.22 6.43 -3.97
C GLY A 421 38.61 5.81 -2.73
N TYR A 422 37.28 5.85 -2.62
CA TYR A 422 36.52 5.43 -1.44
C TYR A 422 35.35 4.53 -1.84
N ASN A 423 34.88 3.72 -0.88
CA ASN A 423 33.73 2.83 -1.03
C ASN A 423 33.84 1.91 -2.26
N MET A 424 35.00 1.33 -2.54
CA MET A 424 35.17 0.30 -3.56
C MET A 424 34.99 -1.08 -2.90
N ILE A 425 34.04 -1.88 -3.39
CA ILE A 425 33.69 -3.17 -2.77
C ILE A 425 34.27 -4.31 -3.60
N GLU A 426 35.19 -5.08 -2.99
CA GLU A 426 35.83 -6.22 -3.65
C GLU A 426 34.79 -7.25 -4.14
N GLY A 427 35.00 -7.78 -5.34
CA GLY A 427 34.08 -8.73 -5.98
C GLY A 427 32.81 -8.11 -6.58
N GLN A 428 32.53 -6.83 -6.34
CA GLN A 428 31.39 -6.10 -6.92
C GLN A 428 31.85 -4.93 -7.80
N PHE A 429 33.00 -4.34 -7.45
CA PHE A 429 33.56 -3.17 -8.11
C PHE A 429 33.79 -3.38 -9.60
N THR A 430 33.24 -2.47 -10.40
CA THR A 430 33.28 -2.46 -11.87
C THR A 430 33.77 -1.11 -12.36
N VAL A 431 34.60 -1.12 -13.41
CA VAL A 431 35.19 0.08 -14.01
C VAL A 431 34.77 0.20 -15.46
N LYS A 432 34.33 1.39 -15.87
CA LYS A 432 34.06 1.78 -17.27
C LYS A 432 35.09 2.80 -17.70
N ILE A 433 35.79 2.53 -18.80
CA ILE A 433 36.72 3.48 -19.42
C ILE A 433 36.04 4.00 -20.68
N VAL A 434 35.86 5.31 -20.75
CA VAL A 434 35.21 5.99 -21.88
C VAL A 434 36.21 6.93 -22.55
N GLU A 435 36.10 7.11 -23.86
CA GLU A 435 36.78 8.18 -24.57
C GLU A 435 36.05 9.49 -24.25
N LEU A 436 36.76 10.57 -23.93
CA LEU A 436 36.15 11.84 -23.52
C LEU A 436 35.42 12.58 -24.66
N GLU A 437 35.24 11.92 -25.82
CA GLU A 437 34.34 12.33 -26.90
C GLU A 437 33.28 11.25 -27.29
N GLU A 438 33.33 10.00 -26.78
CA GLU A 438 32.33 8.94 -27.00
C GLU A 438 32.27 7.90 -25.84
N MET A 439 31.06 7.54 -25.36
CA MET A 439 30.85 6.46 -24.37
C MET A 439 31.08 5.07 -24.98
N ASN A 440 31.96 4.25 -24.38
CA ASN A 440 32.07 2.81 -24.67
C ASN A 440 32.24 1.95 -23.38
N ASP A 441 31.90 0.66 -23.50
CA ASP A 441 31.55 -0.30 -22.44
C ASP A 441 32.65 -0.71 -21.42
N GLY A 442 32.20 -1.30 -20.30
CA GLY A 442 32.99 -1.58 -19.09
C GLY A 442 33.81 -2.87 -19.02
N SER A 443 34.70 -2.91 -18.02
CA SER A 443 35.65 -3.99 -17.72
C SER A 443 34.97 -5.25 -17.15
N THR A 444 35.41 -6.43 -17.59
CA THR A 444 34.94 -7.76 -17.12
C THR A 444 36.00 -8.56 -16.34
N VAL A 445 37.11 -7.94 -15.96
CA VAL A 445 38.25 -8.61 -15.29
C VAL A 445 38.15 -8.40 -13.76
N PRO A 446 38.46 -9.40 -12.91
CA PRO A 446 38.50 -9.22 -11.47
C PRO A 446 39.47 -8.10 -11.08
N ILE A 447 39.00 -7.13 -10.30
CA ILE A 447 39.77 -5.96 -9.86
C ILE A 447 40.27 -6.22 -8.45
N ASN A 448 41.59 -6.11 -8.25
CA ASN A 448 42.20 -6.26 -6.94
C ASN A 448 42.06 -4.93 -6.16
N ILE A 449 41.66 -5.00 -4.89
CA ILE A 449 41.44 -3.83 -4.03
C ILE A 449 42.24 -3.97 -2.74
N GLU A 450 43.06 -2.98 -2.42
CA GLU A 450 43.81 -2.89 -1.16
C GLU A 450 43.24 -1.77 -0.29
N GLY A 451 42.81 -2.10 0.93
CA GLY A 451 42.28 -1.16 1.92
C GLY A 451 40.83 -1.43 2.36
N ASP A 452 40.44 -0.87 3.49
CA ASP A 452 39.07 -0.94 4.04
C ASP A 452 38.15 0.09 3.35
N PRO A 453 36.90 -0.24 2.96
CA PRO A 453 35.90 0.72 2.46
C PRO A 453 35.71 2.00 3.28
N GLN A 454 36.01 1.98 4.58
CA GLN A 454 35.93 3.17 5.45
C GLN A 454 37.14 4.12 5.32
N ASN A 455 38.19 3.70 4.60
CA ASN A 455 39.40 4.48 4.34
C ASN A 455 39.61 4.65 2.83
N GLN A 456 40.63 5.42 2.44
CA GLN A 456 41.04 5.47 1.04
C GLN A 456 41.57 4.09 0.60
N GLN A 457 41.10 3.62 -0.55
CA GLN A 457 41.42 2.32 -1.13
C GLN A 457 42.15 2.51 -2.46
N ASN A 458 43.02 1.55 -2.77
CA ASN A 458 43.69 1.42 -4.06
C ASN A 458 43.07 0.25 -4.82
N ALA A 459 42.70 0.45 -6.08
CA ALA A 459 42.23 -0.61 -6.96
C ALA A 459 43.12 -0.69 -8.20
N SER A 460 43.51 -1.90 -8.61
CA SER A 460 44.34 -2.08 -9.81
C SER A 460 43.89 -3.26 -10.67
N PHE A 461 44.03 -3.10 -11.99
CA PHE A 461 43.80 -4.17 -12.96
C PHE A 461 44.62 -3.95 -14.24
N GLY A 462 45.02 -5.05 -14.87
CA GLY A 462 45.77 -5.04 -16.12
C GLY A 462 44.93 -5.51 -17.32
N MET A 463 45.14 -4.88 -18.48
CA MET A 463 44.46 -5.21 -19.73
C MET A 463 45.43 -5.74 -20.78
N LYS A 464 45.07 -6.87 -21.41
CA LYS A 464 45.88 -7.51 -22.47
C LYS A 464 45.68 -6.90 -23.85
N ASN A 465 44.43 -6.67 -24.22
CA ASN A 465 44.08 -6.05 -25.49
C ASN A 465 43.92 -4.54 -25.32
N ILE A 466 44.83 -3.78 -25.91
CA ILE A 466 44.88 -2.31 -25.85
C ILE A 466 44.76 -1.68 -27.24
N SER A 467 44.30 -2.42 -28.26
CA SER A 467 44.21 -1.91 -29.64
C SER A 467 43.28 -0.70 -29.82
N TRP A 468 42.39 -0.48 -28.84
CA TRP A 468 41.46 0.64 -28.78
C TRP A 468 42.03 1.84 -28.01
N PHE A 469 43.13 1.66 -27.29
CA PHE A 469 43.73 2.65 -26.39
C PHE A 469 44.84 3.41 -27.11
N ASP A 470 44.52 4.60 -27.60
CA ASP A 470 45.43 5.55 -28.24
C ASP A 470 45.51 6.83 -27.40
N PHE A 471 46.49 6.93 -26.51
CA PHE A 471 46.64 8.06 -25.60
C PHE A 471 47.31 9.28 -26.25
N ASP A 472 48.06 9.07 -27.34
CA ASP A 472 48.73 10.16 -28.07
C ASP A 472 47.71 11.08 -28.77
N ASN A 473 46.56 10.52 -29.17
CA ASN A 473 45.54 11.25 -29.91
C ASN A 473 44.18 11.37 -29.21
N LYS A 474 43.94 10.62 -28.12
CA LYS A 474 42.64 10.57 -27.44
C LYS A 474 42.77 10.74 -25.93
N HIS A 475 41.75 11.33 -25.33
CA HIS A 475 41.64 11.47 -23.88
C HIS A 475 40.62 10.47 -23.34
N TYR A 476 40.93 9.83 -22.23
CA TYR A 476 40.05 8.84 -21.60
C TYR A 476 39.61 9.29 -20.21
N GLY A 477 38.42 8.85 -19.82
CA GLY A 477 37.86 9.05 -18.50
C GLY A 477 37.38 7.73 -17.89
N VAL A 478 37.26 7.72 -16.57
CA VAL A 478 36.87 6.55 -15.78
C VAL A 478 35.58 6.82 -15.04
N PHE A 479 34.64 5.88 -15.18
CA PHE A 479 33.51 5.71 -14.27
C PHE A 479 33.68 4.44 -13.45
N ILE A 480 33.24 4.47 -12.21
CA ILE A 480 33.31 3.33 -11.28
C ILE A 480 31.94 3.02 -10.69
N SER A 481 31.69 1.75 -10.35
CA SER A 481 30.40 1.32 -9.79
C SER A 481 30.58 0.09 -8.90
N ASN A 482 29.85 0.00 -7.80
CA ASN A 482 29.74 -1.24 -7.01
C ASN A 482 28.56 -2.12 -7.44
N ASP A 483 27.48 -1.54 -7.97
CA ASP A 483 26.27 -2.31 -8.31
C ASP A 483 26.18 -2.64 -9.82
N GLY A 484 27.14 -2.16 -10.61
CA GLY A 484 27.18 -2.33 -12.05
C GLY A 484 26.08 -1.55 -12.78
N ARG A 485 25.40 -0.62 -12.10
CA ARG A 485 24.30 0.20 -12.66
C ARG A 485 24.55 1.68 -12.47
N ILE A 486 24.87 2.10 -11.26
CA ILE A 486 25.15 3.48 -10.91
C ILE A 486 26.66 3.70 -11.10
N PHE A 487 27.02 4.27 -12.23
CA PHE A 487 28.39 4.56 -12.60
C PHE A 487 28.73 6.02 -12.30
N THR A 488 29.75 6.25 -11.49
CA THR A 488 30.14 7.58 -11.01
C THR A 488 31.59 7.90 -11.35
N GLY A 489 31.84 9.17 -11.71
CA GLY A 489 33.16 9.70 -12.04
C GLY A 489 33.51 10.84 -11.09
N VAL A 490 33.77 12.04 -11.63
CA VAL A 490 34.22 13.20 -10.86
C VAL A 490 33.27 13.50 -9.70
N GLY A 491 33.82 13.50 -8.48
CA GLY A 491 33.08 13.80 -7.26
C GLY A 491 31.93 12.83 -6.94
N GLY A 492 31.94 11.62 -7.52
CA GLY A 492 30.86 10.65 -7.32
C GLY A 492 29.60 10.92 -8.14
N ARG A 493 29.71 11.67 -9.25
CA ARG A 493 28.57 12.05 -10.11
C ARG A 493 28.54 11.20 -11.39
N GLN A 494 27.35 10.98 -11.95
CA GLN A 494 27.16 10.18 -13.17
C GLN A 494 27.38 10.95 -14.48
N VAL A 495 27.58 12.27 -14.39
CA VAL A 495 27.60 13.19 -15.55
C VAL A 495 28.99 13.40 -16.14
N GLU A 496 30.06 13.15 -15.38
CA GLU A 496 31.43 13.48 -15.78
C GLU A 496 32.38 12.36 -15.39
N ALA A 497 33.04 11.77 -16.38
CA ALA A 497 34.05 10.74 -16.17
C ALA A 497 35.30 11.35 -15.51
N TYR A 498 35.95 10.63 -14.60
CA TYR A 498 37.17 11.12 -13.97
C TYR A 498 38.35 11.00 -14.96
N PRO A 499 39.11 12.06 -15.26
CA PRO A 499 40.21 12.01 -16.22
C PRO A 499 41.22 10.90 -15.88
N LEU A 500 41.55 10.06 -16.86
CA LEU A 500 42.59 9.06 -16.72
C LEU A 500 43.93 9.73 -16.99
N GLU A 501 44.78 9.85 -15.98
CA GLU A 501 46.08 10.52 -16.09
C GLU A 501 47.20 9.55 -16.46
N ASP A 502 48.17 10.04 -17.24
CA ASP A 502 49.35 9.27 -17.61
C ASP A 502 50.40 9.23 -16.51
N ILE A 503 50.99 8.05 -16.33
CA ILE A 503 52.37 7.92 -15.89
C ILE A 503 53.10 7.07 -16.94
N ILE A 504 53.90 7.73 -17.79
CA ILE A 504 54.85 7.08 -18.71
C ILE A 504 56.02 6.48 -17.91
#